data_AF-A0A9X2U9N7-F1
#
_entry.id   AF-A0A9X2U9N7-F1
#
_cell.length_a   1.000
_cell.length_b   1.000
_cell.length_c   1.000
_cell.angle_alpha   90.00
_cell.angle_beta   90.00
_cell.angle_gamma   90.00
#
_symmetry.space_group_name_H-M   'P 1'
#
loop_
_entity.id
_entity.type
_entity.pdbx_description
1 polymer ?
#
loop_
_entity_poly.entity_id
_entity_poly.type
_entity_poly.pdbx_seq_one_letter_code
_entity_poly.pdbx_strand_id
1 'polypeptide(L)'
;MHPQLDEYRTGFVDLKDEATALVTDADAATMRRRPDADAWSVVQCIDHLNTAGWLLLRAMEDEIRRGRAEGPYGTPPFEYGVVSRWFAHVLEPSSGWTFDAPSLFEPDAPNTLYPNEAVDEFLGLQDRFADCVGDAEGLDLRRIRFGSPAIPLLRISLGAWFEATLAHERRHLDQARRTLRALHSS
;
A
#
# COMPACT_ATOMS: atom_id res chain seq x y z
N MET A 1 21.88 -2.33 -4.91
CA MET A 1 20.56 -2.09 -5.48
C MET A 1 20.63 -1.33 -6.80
N HIS A 2 19.96 -1.85 -7.83
CA HIS A 2 19.73 -1.12 -9.09
C HIS A 2 18.70 0.01 -8.88
N PRO A 3 18.81 1.16 -9.59
CA PRO A 3 17.91 2.31 -9.40
C PRO A 3 16.41 1.99 -9.35
N GLN A 4 15.90 1.17 -10.26
CA GLN A 4 14.47 0.77 -10.25
C GLN A 4 14.01 0.14 -8.92
N LEU A 5 14.82 -0.73 -8.29
CA LEU A 5 14.44 -1.32 -7.00
C LEU A 5 14.62 -0.29 -5.88
N ASP A 6 15.63 0.57 -6.00
CA ASP A 6 15.87 1.65 -5.04
C ASP A 6 14.72 2.66 -5.02
N GLU A 7 14.10 2.93 -6.18
CA GLU A 7 12.88 3.74 -6.30
C GLU A 7 11.69 3.10 -5.55
N TYR A 8 11.50 1.78 -5.65
CA TYR A 8 10.45 1.11 -4.89
C TYR A 8 10.71 1.17 -3.39
N ARG A 9 11.95 0.87 -2.98
CA ARG A 9 12.35 0.88 -1.57
C ARG A 9 12.21 2.27 -0.96
N THR A 10 12.69 3.30 -1.66
CA THR A 10 12.57 4.69 -1.24
C THR A 10 11.11 5.12 -1.21
N GLY A 11 10.28 4.66 -2.15
CA GLY A 11 8.85 4.93 -2.15
C GLY A 11 8.13 4.49 -0.87
N PHE A 12 8.47 3.32 -0.31
CA PHE A 12 7.89 2.86 0.97
C PHE A 12 8.43 3.66 2.17
N VAL A 13 9.71 4.05 2.15
CA VAL A 13 10.29 4.94 3.16
C VAL A 13 9.60 6.31 3.13
N ASP A 14 9.38 6.88 1.94
CA ASP A 14 8.70 8.16 1.78
C ASP A 14 7.25 8.09 2.28
N LEU A 15 6.54 6.99 2.03
CA LEU A 15 5.17 6.78 2.54
C LEU A 15 5.11 6.70 4.07
N LYS A 16 6.12 6.11 4.69
CA LYS A 16 6.28 6.10 6.16
C LYS A 16 6.46 7.52 6.71
N ASP A 17 7.33 8.31 6.09
CA ASP A 17 7.58 9.70 6.47
C ASP A 17 6.35 10.58 6.24
N GLU A 18 5.66 10.39 5.12
CA GLU A 18 4.41 11.08 4.79
C GLU A 18 3.31 10.78 5.80
N ALA A 19 3.12 9.51 6.17
CA ALA A 19 2.11 9.12 7.16
C ALA A 19 2.42 9.70 8.54
N THR A 20 3.70 9.69 8.95
CA THR A 20 4.15 10.33 10.19
C THR A 20 3.84 11.82 10.19
N ALA A 21 4.23 12.53 9.13
CA ALA A 21 3.96 13.96 8.99
C ALA A 21 2.46 14.28 8.96
N LEU A 22 1.66 13.43 8.30
CA LEU A 22 0.22 13.60 8.18
C LEU A 22 -0.51 13.59 9.53
N VAL A 23 -0.06 12.76 10.47
CA VAL A 23 -0.76 12.54 11.75
C VAL A 23 -0.12 13.28 12.94
N THR A 24 1.05 13.91 12.75
CA THR A 24 1.79 14.63 13.81
C THR A 24 0.91 15.59 14.62
N ASP A 25 0.04 16.34 13.95
CA ASP A 25 -0.80 17.37 14.57
C ASP A 25 -2.27 16.94 14.75
N ALA A 26 -2.61 15.68 14.49
CA ALA A 26 -3.97 15.16 14.59
C ALA A 26 -4.15 14.33 15.86
N ASP A 27 -5.02 14.78 16.77
CA ASP A 27 -5.35 13.97 17.94
C ASP A 27 -6.24 12.77 17.59
N ALA A 28 -6.30 11.79 18.50
CA ALA A 28 -7.07 10.55 18.27
C ALA A 28 -8.56 10.80 18.02
N ALA A 29 -9.14 11.88 18.56
CA ALA A 29 -10.54 12.24 18.33
C ALA A 29 -10.74 12.74 16.89
N THR A 30 -9.85 13.60 16.42
CA THR A 30 -9.83 14.11 15.04
C THR A 30 -9.60 12.99 14.04
N MET A 31 -8.67 12.07 14.32
CA MET A 31 -8.39 10.95 13.41
C MET A 31 -9.58 10.00 13.23
N ARG A 32 -10.46 9.86 14.24
CA ARG A 32 -11.68 9.05 14.17
C ARG A 32 -12.87 9.78 13.54
N ARG A 33 -12.81 11.11 13.45
CA ARG A 33 -13.93 11.91 12.95
C ARG A 33 -14.03 11.74 11.43
N ARG A 34 -15.25 11.46 10.96
CA ARG A 34 -15.57 11.45 9.54
C ARG A 34 -16.00 12.85 9.09
N PRO A 35 -15.64 13.29 7.88
CA PRO A 35 -16.11 14.57 7.36
C PRO A 35 -17.59 14.50 6.97
N ASP A 36 -18.03 13.33 6.47
CA ASP A 36 -19.41 13.02 6.09
C ASP A 36 -19.74 11.54 6.39
N ALA A 37 -21.01 11.16 6.33
CA ALA A 37 -21.47 9.80 6.64
C ALA A 37 -20.87 8.73 5.70
N ASP A 38 -20.66 9.08 4.44
CA ASP A 38 -20.17 8.17 3.38
C ASP A 38 -18.64 8.23 3.18
N ALA A 39 -17.94 9.05 3.99
CA ALA A 39 -16.50 9.25 3.88
C ALA A 39 -15.75 8.54 5.00
N TRP A 40 -14.58 7.98 4.68
CA TRP A 40 -13.71 7.40 5.69
C TRP A 40 -13.01 8.46 6.54
N SER A 41 -12.88 8.15 7.82
CA SER A 41 -12.00 8.89 8.73
C SER A 41 -10.52 8.64 8.41
N VAL A 42 -9.61 9.41 9.02
CA VAL A 42 -8.16 9.23 8.84
C VAL A 42 -7.74 7.84 9.30
N VAL A 43 -8.18 7.42 10.48
CA VAL A 43 -7.81 6.10 11.04
C VAL A 43 -8.35 4.96 10.18
N GLN A 44 -9.53 5.10 9.58
CA GLN A 44 -10.08 4.11 8.65
C GLN A 44 -9.27 3.99 7.36
N CYS A 45 -8.73 5.09 6.84
CA CYS A 45 -7.84 5.03 5.68
C CYS A 45 -6.56 4.24 6.01
N ILE A 46 -5.98 4.47 7.19
CA ILE A 46 -4.75 3.79 7.63
C ILE A 46 -5.02 2.31 7.94
N ASP A 47 -6.10 2.00 8.64
CA ASP A 47 -6.54 0.65 8.98
C ASP A 47 -6.81 -0.21 7.72
N HIS A 48 -7.43 0.39 6.70
CA HIS A 48 -7.60 -0.23 5.39
C HIS A 48 -6.26 -0.61 4.76
N LEU A 49 -5.27 0.29 4.80
CA LEU A 49 -3.93 0.04 4.28
C LEU A 49 -3.23 -1.08 5.04
N ASN A 50 -3.34 -1.12 6.37
CA ASN A 50 -2.80 -2.22 7.18
C ASN A 50 -3.41 -3.56 6.79
N THR A 51 -4.74 -3.63 6.73
CA THR A 51 -5.46 -4.87 6.41
C THR A 51 -5.07 -5.41 5.03
N ALA A 52 -5.13 -4.56 4.00
CA ALA A 52 -4.76 -4.96 2.64
C ALA A 52 -3.26 -5.28 2.52
N GLY A 53 -2.42 -4.47 3.16
CA GLY A 53 -0.97 -4.55 3.09
C GLY A 53 -0.41 -5.81 3.74
N TRP A 54 -0.81 -6.15 4.97
CA TRP A 54 -0.32 -7.36 5.65
C TRP A 54 -0.70 -8.65 4.94
N LEU A 55 -1.89 -8.71 4.34
CA LEU A 55 -2.31 -9.87 3.55
C LEU A 55 -1.46 -10.03 2.28
N LEU A 56 -1.15 -8.92 1.61
CA LEU A 56 -0.29 -8.93 0.43
C LEU A 56 1.18 -9.22 0.77
N LEU A 57 1.69 -8.62 1.85
CA LEU A 57 3.07 -8.78 2.30
C LEU A 57 3.41 -10.25 2.56
N ARG A 58 2.53 -10.99 3.24
CA ARG A 58 2.72 -12.43 3.47
C ARG A 58 2.91 -13.21 2.16
N ALA A 59 2.10 -12.89 1.15
CA ALA A 59 2.22 -13.52 -0.17
C ALA A 59 3.51 -13.11 -0.89
N MET A 60 3.93 -11.84 -0.79
CA MET A 60 5.19 -11.36 -1.34
C MET A 60 6.40 -12.08 -0.73
N GLU A 61 6.47 -12.13 0.60
CA GLU A 61 7.56 -12.77 1.35
C GLU A 61 7.70 -14.25 0.97
N ASP A 62 6.58 -14.97 0.85
CA ASP A 62 6.57 -16.36 0.43
C ASP A 62 7.13 -16.57 -0.98
N GLU A 63 6.73 -15.73 -1.93
CA GLU A 63 7.19 -15.82 -3.31
C GLU A 63 8.66 -15.37 -3.46
N ILE A 64 9.10 -14.37 -2.70
CA ILE A 64 10.51 -13.94 -2.64
C ILE A 64 11.37 -15.07 -2.07
N ARG A 65 10.94 -15.68 -0.95
CA ARG A 65 11.65 -16.80 -0.33
C ARG A 65 11.78 -18.00 -1.27
N ARG A 66 10.71 -18.35 -2.00
CA ARG A 66 10.76 -19.38 -3.06
C ARG A 66 11.72 -18.97 -4.18
N GLY A 67 11.61 -17.72 -4.64
CA GLY A 67 12.47 -17.15 -5.67
C GLY A 67 13.96 -17.17 -5.30
N ARG A 68 14.30 -16.93 -4.03
CA ARG A 68 15.67 -16.99 -3.53
C ARG A 68 16.26 -18.41 -3.60
N ALA A 69 15.45 -19.41 -3.27
CA ALA A 69 15.89 -20.80 -3.26
C ALA A 69 16.11 -21.37 -4.66
N GLU A 70 15.24 -21.03 -5.62
CA GLU A 70 15.16 -21.75 -6.91
C GLU A 70 15.23 -20.84 -8.15
N GLY A 71 15.26 -19.52 -7.95
CA GLY A 71 15.00 -18.55 -9.01
C GLY A 71 13.50 -18.36 -9.27
N PRO A 72 13.12 -17.59 -10.30
CA PRO A 72 13.98 -17.09 -11.37
C PRO A 72 14.85 -15.91 -10.93
N TYR A 73 16.09 -15.91 -11.41
CA TYR A 73 17.02 -14.79 -11.28
C TYR A 73 16.95 -13.90 -12.52
N GLY A 74 17.20 -12.60 -12.35
CA GLY A 74 17.16 -11.64 -13.45
C GLY A 74 17.81 -10.32 -13.07
N THR A 75 18.10 -9.52 -14.09
CA THR A 75 18.73 -8.20 -13.92
C THR A 75 17.77 -7.12 -14.45
N PRO A 76 17.50 -6.07 -13.66
CA PRO A 76 16.71 -4.91 -14.10
C PRO A 76 17.43 -4.10 -15.21
N PRO A 77 16.74 -3.17 -15.90
CA PRO A 77 15.36 -2.74 -15.68
C PRO A 77 14.33 -3.77 -16.13
N PHE A 78 13.26 -3.87 -15.36
CA PHE A 78 12.11 -4.71 -15.64
C PHE A 78 10.96 -3.89 -16.21
N GLU A 79 10.38 -4.38 -17.30
CA GLU A 79 9.13 -3.85 -17.83
C GLU A 79 7.99 -4.83 -17.53
N TYR A 80 6.86 -4.29 -17.05
CA TYR A 80 5.68 -5.09 -16.74
C TYR A 80 4.61 -4.97 -17.83
N GLY A 81 3.81 -6.03 -17.96
CA GLY A 81 2.79 -6.14 -19.01
C GLY A 81 1.61 -5.17 -18.85
N VAL A 82 0.74 -5.15 -19.85
CA VAL A 82 -0.41 -4.22 -19.93
C VAL A 82 -1.35 -4.32 -18.72
N VAL A 83 -1.65 -5.53 -18.23
CA VAL A 83 -2.50 -5.73 -17.04
C VAL A 83 -1.87 -5.12 -15.80
N SER A 84 -0.56 -5.29 -15.62
CA SER A 84 0.19 -4.70 -14.51
C SER A 84 0.13 -3.18 -14.56
N ARG A 85 0.41 -2.58 -15.72
CA ARG A 85 0.38 -1.12 -15.92
C ARG A 85 -1.02 -0.54 -15.74
N TRP A 86 -2.04 -1.21 -16.26
CA TRP A 86 -3.44 -0.82 -16.07
C TRP A 86 -3.81 -0.86 -14.59
N PHE A 87 -3.47 -1.94 -13.87
CA PHE A 87 -3.82 -2.07 -12.46
C PHE A 87 -3.13 -1.01 -11.59
N ALA A 88 -1.83 -0.76 -11.81
CA ALA A 88 -1.14 0.34 -11.12
C ALA A 88 -1.80 1.69 -11.42
N HIS A 89 -2.13 1.97 -12.68
CA HIS A 89 -2.75 3.22 -13.09
C HIS A 89 -4.13 3.46 -12.45
N VAL A 90 -5.01 2.45 -12.38
CA VAL A 90 -6.34 2.64 -11.75
C VAL A 90 -6.27 2.85 -10.24
N LEU A 91 -5.14 2.49 -9.61
CA LEU A 91 -4.89 2.75 -8.20
C LEU A 91 -4.28 4.13 -7.95
N GLU A 92 -3.76 4.81 -8.98
CA GLU A 92 -3.21 6.16 -8.82
C GLU A 92 -4.29 7.16 -8.36
N PRO A 93 -3.94 8.11 -7.48
CA PRO A 93 -4.86 9.17 -7.05
C PRO A 93 -5.42 9.99 -8.22
N SER A 94 -4.60 10.19 -9.26
CA SER A 94 -4.91 10.98 -10.46
C SER A 94 -5.84 10.29 -11.46
N SER A 95 -6.12 9.00 -11.28
CA SER A 95 -6.84 8.19 -12.26
C SER A 95 -8.32 8.54 -12.40
N GLY A 96 -8.91 9.23 -11.41
CA GLY A 96 -10.32 9.60 -11.38
C GLY A 96 -11.29 8.44 -11.09
N TRP A 97 -10.78 7.20 -10.91
CA TRP A 97 -11.61 6.03 -10.62
C TRP A 97 -11.98 5.95 -9.14
N THR A 98 -13.27 5.77 -8.86
CA THR A 98 -13.79 5.46 -7.52
C THR A 98 -14.16 3.99 -7.45
N PHE A 99 -13.39 3.21 -6.67
CA PHE A 99 -13.75 1.84 -6.32
C PHE A 99 -14.11 1.82 -4.85
N ASP A 100 -15.18 1.10 -4.51
CA ASP A 100 -15.42 0.69 -3.14
C ASP A 100 -14.38 -0.37 -2.77
N ALA A 101 -13.88 -0.32 -1.54
CA ALA A 101 -13.03 -1.39 -1.04
C ALA A 101 -13.82 -2.71 -1.05
N PRO A 102 -13.20 -3.82 -1.45
CA PRO A 102 -13.82 -5.13 -1.26
C PRO A 102 -14.23 -5.29 0.21
N SER A 103 -15.40 -5.87 0.48
CA SER A 103 -15.94 -6.03 1.85
C SER A 103 -14.94 -6.64 2.86
N LEU A 104 -14.01 -7.47 2.40
CA LEU A 104 -12.93 -8.03 3.22
C LEU A 104 -11.97 -6.97 3.80
N PHE A 105 -11.90 -5.82 3.15
CA PHE A 105 -10.98 -4.72 3.46
C PHE A 105 -11.70 -3.45 3.87
N GLU A 106 -13.03 -3.50 4.05
CA GLU A 106 -13.73 -2.33 4.56
C GLU A 106 -13.27 -2.11 6.02
N PRO A 107 -12.79 -0.91 6.37
CA PRO A 107 -12.26 -0.66 7.70
C PRO A 107 -13.40 -0.68 8.71
N ASP A 108 -13.07 -1.10 9.93
CA ASP A 108 -14.04 -1.13 11.04
C ASP A 108 -14.58 0.29 11.34
N ALA A 109 -15.64 0.33 12.16
CA ALA A 109 -16.21 1.60 12.59
C ALA A 109 -15.15 2.47 13.29
N PRO A 110 -15.08 3.80 13.04
CA PRO A 110 -13.97 4.61 13.56
C PRO A 110 -13.80 4.56 15.08
N ASN A 111 -14.89 4.36 15.81
CA ASN A 111 -14.90 4.30 17.28
C ASN A 111 -14.35 2.99 17.85
N THR A 112 -14.17 1.94 17.04
CA THR A 112 -13.53 0.69 17.46
C THR A 112 -12.03 0.65 17.14
N LEU A 113 -11.53 1.64 16.38
CA LEU A 113 -10.14 1.74 15.98
C LEU A 113 -9.29 2.53 16.99
N TYR A 114 -8.01 2.16 17.08
CA TYR A 114 -7.01 2.79 17.94
C TYR A 114 -5.98 3.54 17.08
N PRO A 115 -6.11 4.87 16.92
CA PRO A 115 -5.34 5.62 15.92
C PRO A 115 -3.82 5.48 16.03
N ASN A 116 -3.26 5.52 17.24
CA ASN A 116 -1.82 5.37 17.43
C ASN A 116 -1.35 3.96 17.03
N GLU A 117 -2.10 2.92 17.41
CA GLU A 117 -1.76 1.54 17.06
C GLU A 117 -1.84 1.31 15.55
N ALA A 118 -2.89 1.83 14.90
CA ALA A 118 -3.03 1.74 13.44
C ALA A 118 -1.89 2.46 12.70
N VAL A 119 -1.45 3.63 13.20
CA VAL A 119 -0.29 4.34 12.65
C VAL A 119 0.98 3.53 12.85
N ASP A 120 1.27 3.09 14.09
CA ASP A 120 2.48 2.32 14.39
C ASP A 120 2.56 1.04 13.55
N GLU A 121 1.42 0.36 13.36
CA GLU A 121 1.32 -0.81 12.49
C GLU A 121 1.60 -0.45 11.03
N PHE A 122 1.08 0.67 10.53
CA PHE A 122 1.35 1.14 9.16
C PHE A 122 2.82 1.45 8.95
N LEU A 123 3.46 2.15 9.91
CA LEU A 123 4.88 2.47 9.84
C LEU A 123 5.74 1.19 9.82
N GLY A 124 5.38 0.20 10.63
CA GLY A 124 6.04 -1.10 10.62
C GLY A 124 5.82 -1.86 9.30
N LEU A 125 4.62 -1.79 8.73
CA LEU A 125 4.31 -2.38 7.43
C LEU A 125 5.17 -1.78 6.30
N GLN A 126 5.40 -0.46 6.31
CA GLN A 126 6.28 0.20 5.33
C GLN A 126 7.73 -0.29 5.42
N ASP A 127 8.25 -0.47 6.64
CA ASP A 127 9.58 -1.05 6.84
C ASP A 127 9.66 -2.46 6.24
N ARG A 128 8.62 -3.28 6.45
CA ARG A 128 8.57 -4.64 5.90
C ARG A 128 8.51 -4.68 4.37
N PHE A 129 7.77 -3.76 3.75
CA PHE A 129 7.76 -3.65 2.29
C PHE A 129 9.12 -3.21 1.75
N ALA A 130 9.78 -2.24 2.39
CA ALA A 130 11.13 -1.80 2.02
C ALA A 130 12.15 -2.94 2.14
N ASP A 131 12.05 -3.76 3.20
CA ASP A 131 12.86 -4.97 3.37
C ASP A 131 12.59 -5.98 2.25
N CYS A 132 11.32 -6.24 1.90
CA CYS A 132 10.95 -7.14 0.81
C CYS A 132 11.54 -6.73 -0.53
N VAL A 133 11.62 -5.43 -0.82
CA VAL A 133 12.28 -4.93 -2.03
C VAL A 133 13.77 -5.29 -2.02
N GLY A 134 14.45 -5.13 -0.88
CA GLY A 134 15.84 -5.55 -0.70
C GLY A 134 16.02 -7.05 -0.86
N ASP A 135 15.15 -7.84 -0.23
CA ASP A 135 15.14 -9.29 -0.31
C ASP A 135 14.79 -9.80 -1.71
N ALA A 136 14.23 -8.98 -2.59
CA ALA A 136 13.98 -9.33 -3.98
C ALA A 136 15.16 -9.05 -4.93
N GLU A 137 16.24 -8.38 -4.46
CA GLU A 137 17.38 -8.01 -5.31
C GLU A 137 18.05 -9.23 -5.98
N GLY A 138 18.11 -9.24 -7.32
CA GLY A 138 18.67 -10.34 -8.11
C GLY A 138 17.64 -11.39 -8.57
N LEU A 139 16.38 -11.28 -8.15
CA LEU A 139 15.28 -12.06 -8.71
C LEU A 139 14.71 -11.41 -9.99
N ASP A 140 14.17 -12.21 -10.91
CA ASP A 140 13.41 -11.67 -12.05
C ASP A 140 12.00 -11.28 -11.60
N LEU A 141 11.84 -10.01 -11.23
CA LEU A 141 10.59 -9.46 -10.70
C LEU A 141 9.40 -9.54 -11.66
N ARG A 142 9.63 -9.80 -12.96
CA ARG A 142 8.58 -9.97 -13.97
C ARG A 142 8.02 -11.39 -13.98
N ARG A 143 8.90 -12.36 -13.69
CA ARG A 143 8.59 -13.80 -13.80
C ARG A 143 8.00 -14.37 -12.51
N ILE A 144 8.37 -13.81 -11.36
CA ILE A 144 7.63 -14.07 -10.11
C ILE A 144 6.28 -13.39 -10.23
N ARG A 145 5.20 -14.18 -10.25
CA ARG A 145 3.83 -13.70 -10.38
C ARG A 145 2.96 -14.38 -9.36
N PHE A 146 2.07 -13.65 -8.73
CA PHE A 146 1.13 -14.23 -7.76
C PHE A 146 -0.17 -13.43 -7.70
N GLY A 147 -1.20 -14.06 -7.14
CA GLY A 147 -2.57 -13.56 -7.15
C GLY A 147 -2.81 -12.51 -6.06
N SER A 148 -3.83 -11.66 -6.27
CA SER A 148 -4.33 -10.77 -5.21
C SER A 148 -5.02 -11.59 -4.10
N PRO A 149 -4.83 -11.24 -2.83
CA PRO A 149 -5.61 -11.81 -1.73
C PRO A 149 -7.11 -11.48 -1.79
N ALA A 150 -7.53 -10.44 -2.51
CA ALA A 150 -8.93 -9.98 -2.50
C ALA A 150 -9.56 -9.72 -3.86
N ILE A 151 -8.79 -9.64 -4.94
CA ILE A 151 -9.32 -9.51 -6.29
C ILE A 151 -9.18 -10.88 -6.97
N PRO A 152 -10.26 -11.68 -7.05
CA PRO A 152 -10.20 -12.97 -7.73
C PRO A 152 -9.66 -12.81 -9.15
N LEU A 153 -8.87 -13.78 -9.60
CA LEU A 153 -8.28 -13.86 -10.94
C LEU A 153 -7.21 -12.80 -11.27
N LEU A 154 -7.00 -11.77 -10.43
CA LEU A 154 -5.92 -10.83 -10.63
C LEU A 154 -4.58 -11.48 -10.26
N ARG A 155 -3.68 -11.65 -11.23
CA ARG A 155 -2.32 -12.17 -11.03
C ARG A 155 -1.30 -11.35 -11.80
N ILE A 156 -0.51 -10.56 -11.08
CA ILE A 156 0.52 -9.69 -11.66
C ILE A 156 1.92 -10.07 -11.16
N SER A 157 2.93 -9.45 -11.75
CA SER A 157 4.34 -9.66 -11.41
C SER A 157 4.70 -9.03 -10.06
N LEU A 158 5.67 -9.59 -9.35
CA LEU A 158 6.15 -9.05 -8.06
C LEU A 158 6.50 -7.57 -8.15
N GLY A 159 7.24 -7.18 -9.18
CA GLY A 159 7.59 -5.77 -9.37
C GLY A 159 6.39 -4.87 -9.68
N ALA A 160 5.35 -5.41 -10.33
CA ALA A 160 4.10 -4.67 -10.53
C ALA A 160 3.26 -4.59 -9.25
N TRP A 161 3.39 -5.57 -8.36
CA TRP A 161 2.79 -5.48 -7.03
C TRP A 161 3.44 -4.38 -6.21
N PHE A 162 4.76 -4.19 -6.26
CA PHE A 162 5.40 -3.03 -5.60
C PHE A 162 4.84 -1.70 -6.13
N GLU A 163 4.74 -1.53 -7.45
CA GLU A 163 4.16 -0.31 -8.06
C GLU A 163 2.70 -0.09 -7.64
N ALA A 164 1.89 -1.15 -7.66
CA ALA A 164 0.49 -1.09 -7.29
C ALA A 164 0.30 -0.76 -5.80
N THR A 165 1.11 -1.34 -4.90
CA THR A 165 1.05 -1.05 -3.46
C THR A 165 1.41 0.41 -3.20
N LEU A 166 2.51 0.92 -3.78
CA LEU A 166 2.89 2.32 -3.65
C LEU A 166 1.80 3.27 -4.12
N ALA A 167 1.18 2.99 -5.29
CA ALA A 167 0.09 3.80 -5.82
C ALA A 167 -1.14 3.78 -4.89
N HIS A 168 -1.49 2.61 -4.37
CA HIS A 168 -2.63 2.41 -3.46
C HIS A 168 -2.44 3.15 -2.12
N GLU A 169 -1.26 3.02 -1.51
CA GLU A 169 -0.95 3.69 -0.25
C GLU A 169 -0.95 5.21 -0.41
N ARG A 170 -0.36 5.75 -1.48
CA ARG A 170 -0.42 7.19 -1.81
C ARG A 170 -1.86 7.70 -1.90
N ARG A 171 -2.72 6.95 -2.60
CA ARG A 171 -4.14 7.29 -2.77
C ARG A 171 -4.88 7.41 -1.44
N HIS A 172 -4.66 6.49 -0.51
CA HIS A 172 -5.34 6.52 0.79
C HIS A 172 -4.73 7.51 1.77
N LEU A 173 -3.42 7.78 1.72
CA LEU A 173 -2.82 8.89 2.47
C LEU A 173 -3.36 10.25 1.97
N ASP A 174 -3.54 10.40 0.65
CA ASP A 174 -4.20 11.58 0.08
C ASP A 174 -5.67 11.70 0.49
N GLN A 175 -6.38 10.57 0.59
CA GLN A 175 -7.75 10.56 1.13
C GLN A 175 -7.78 11.03 2.59
N ALA A 176 -6.91 10.49 3.45
CA ALA A 176 -6.78 10.91 4.84
C ALA A 176 -6.43 12.41 4.96
N ARG A 177 -5.51 12.91 4.12
CA ARG A 177 -5.15 14.33 4.04
C ARG A 177 -6.32 15.22 3.65
N ARG A 178 -7.15 14.79 2.69
CA ARG A 178 -8.38 15.50 2.32
C ARG A 178 -9.39 15.50 3.47
N THR A 179 -9.53 14.39 4.19
CA THR A 179 -10.38 14.32 5.38
C THR A 179 -9.96 15.36 6.41
N LEU A 180 -8.68 15.41 6.81
CA LEU A 180 -8.21 16.42 7.78
C LEU A 180 -8.50 17.86 7.33
N ARG A 181 -8.27 18.18 6.06
CA ARG A 181 -8.57 19.52 5.50
C ARG A 181 -10.06 19.86 5.57
N ALA A 182 -10.94 18.90 5.28
CA ALA A 182 -12.38 19.10 5.40
C ALA A 182 -12.80 19.34 6.86
N LEU A 183 -12.21 18.62 7.82
CA LEU A 183 -12.50 18.79 9.24
C LEU A 183 -12.05 20.15 9.80
N HIS A 184 -10.98 20.75 9.27
CA HIS A 184 -10.50 22.09 9.62
C HIS A 184 -11.30 23.22 8.97
N SER A 185 -11.96 22.94 7.85
CA SER A 185 -12.75 23.94 7.12
C SER A 185 -14.22 23.99 7.56
N SER A 186 -14.61 23.12 8.50
CA SER A 186 -15.97 22.99 9.06
C SER A 186 -16.02 23.56 10.47
#